data_AF-A0A814QZU2-F1
#
_entry.id   AF-A0A814QZU2-F1
#
_cell.length_a   1.000
_cell.length_b   1.000
_cell.length_c   1.000
_cell.angle_alpha   90.00
_cell.angle_beta   90.00
_cell.angle_gamma   90.00
#
_symmetry.space_group_name_H-M   'P 1'
#
loop_
_entity.id
_entity.type
_entity.pdbx_description
1 polymer ?
#
loop_
_entity_poly.entity_id
_entity_poly.type
_entity_poly.pdbx_seq_one_letter_code
_entity_poly.pdbx_strand_id
1 'polypeptide(L)'
;MDGFMKEIGVGMAARMMAKGIKPRLVISENDGKWTLRSESTLKTNTIEFTPDVEFDDKTADGREIKTIVRFKNGAWEHTTRDKHGKEWIATRYINDQGQQQLDITCGSVKAHRWFKRVE
;
A
#
# COMPACT_ATOMS: atom_id res chain seq x y z
N MET A 1 -8.64 8.23 -0.37
CA MET A 1 -8.61 6.79 -0.06
C MET A 1 -9.93 6.09 -0.43
N ASP A 2 -11.09 6.56 0.03
CA ASP A 2 -12.40 5.92 -0.26
C ASP A 2 -12.71 5.79 -1.76
N GLY A 3 -12.47 6.85 -2.54
CA GLY A 3 -12.62 6.82 -4.00
C GLY A 3 -11.74 5.77 -4.67
N PHE A 4 -10.46 5.67 -4.28
CA PHE A 4 -9.56 4.63 -4.76
C PHE A 4 -10.04 3.23 -4.39
N MET A 5 -10.45 3.00 -3.14
CA MET A 5 -10.97 1.70 -2.71
C MET A 5 -12.21 1.31 -3.53
N LYS A 6 -13.10 2.27 -3.82
CA LYS A 6 -14.26 2.04 -4.69
C LYS A 6 -13.80 1.69 -6.12
N GLU A 7 -12.84 2.43 -6.65
CA GLU A 7 -12.31 2.24 -8.01
C GLU A 7 -11.73 0.84 -8.21
N ILE A 8 -10.98 0.30 -7.25
CA ILE A 8 -10.41 -1.06 -7.32
C ILE A 8 -11.40 -2.16 -6.91
N GLY A 9 -12.68 -1.83 -6.71
CA GLY A 9 -13.75 -2.81 -6.45
C GLY A 9 -13.92 -3.24 -4.99
N VAL A 10 -13.32 -2.54 -4.02
CA VAL A 10 -13.56 -2.82 -2.59
C VAL A 10 -15.02 -2.54 -2.26
N GLY A 11 -15.73 -3.50 -1.65
CA GLY A 11 -17.14 -3.36 -1.26
C GLY A 11 -17.41 -2.26 -0.20
N MET A 12 -18.63 -1.73 -0.19
CA MET A 12 -19.00 -0.58 0.67
C MET A 12 -18.78 -0.82 2.17
N ALA A 13 -19.12 -2.01 2.67
CA ALA A 13 -18.93 -2.36 4.09
C ALA A 13 -17.45 -2.31 4.51
N ALA A 14 -16.56 -2.90 3.71
CA ALA A 14 -15.12 -2.87 3.97
C ALA A 14 -14.56 -1.44 3.92
N ARG A 15 -15.03 -0.60 2.98
CA ARG A 15 -14.64 0.82 2.92
C ARG A 15 -15.06 1.61 4.15
N MET A 16 -16.27 1.37 4.68
CA MET A 16 -16.73 2.01 5.92
C MET A 16 -15.86 1.64 7.11
N MET A 17 -15.52 0.36 7.27
CA MET A 17 -14.60 -0.07 8.33
C MET A 17 -13.22 0.58 8.18
N ALA A 18 -12.68 0.62 6.96
CA ALA A 18 -11.36 1.19 6.68
C ALA A 18 -11.24 2.69 7.04
N LYS A 19 -12.33 3.46 6.99
CA LYS A 19 -12.33 4.90 7.35
C LYS A 19 -11.96 5.15 8.82
N GLY A 20 -12.31 4.24 9.72
CA GLY A 20 -12.02 4.37 11.15
C GLY A 20 -10.63 3.87 11.56
N ILE A 21 -9.92 3.16 10.67
CA ILE A 21 -8.68 2.46 11.02
C ILE A 21 -7.46 3.37 10.83
N LYS A 22 -6.72 3.56 11.93
CA LYS A 22 -5.39 4.20 11.94
C LYS A 22 -4.33 3.13 12.24
N PRO A 23 -3.79 2.44 11.21
CA PRO A 23 -2.80 1.41 11.44
C PRO A 23 -1.45 2.03 11.78
N ARG A 24 -0.66 1.29 12.57
CA ARG A 24 0.78 1.51 12.71
C ARG A 24 1.49 0.79 11.58
N LEU A 25 2.39 1.49 10.91
CA LEU A 25 3.20 0.93 9.83
C LEU A 25 4.59 0.63 10.38
N VAL A 26 5.00 -0.63 10.30
CA VAL A 26 6.34 -1.10 10.67
C VAL A 26 7.05 -1.51 9.38
N ILE A 27 8.21 -0.92 9.13
CA ILE A 27 9.02 -1.18 7.95
C ILE A 27 10.37 -1.71 8.43
N SER A 28 10.80 -2.85 7.91
CA SER A 28 12.11 -3.43 8.19
C SER A 28 12.76 -3.96 6.91
N GLU A 29 14.07 -4.05 6.93
CA GLU A 29 14.90 -4.60 5.87
C GLU A 29 15.85 -5.62 6.49
N ASN A 30 16.02 -6.74 5.81
CA ASN A 30 16.96 -7.78 6.20
C ASN A 30 17.50 -8.47 4.94
N ASP A 31 18.77 -8.17 4.62
CA ASP A 31 19.52 -8.80 3.53
C ASP A 31 18.83 -8.68 2.15
N GLY A 32 18.42 -7.46 1.81
CA GLY A 32 17.73 -7.13 0.56
C GLY A 32 16.24 -7.48 0.54
N LYS A 33 15.73 -8.16 1.57
CA LYS A 33 14.30 -8.46 1.74
C LYS A 33 13.64 -7.40 2.62
N TRP A 34 12.63 -6.74 2.09
CA TRP A 34 11.84 -5.74 2.81
C TRP A 34 10.57 -6.36 3.38
N THR A 35 10.21 -5.94 4.58
CA THR A 35 8.94 -6.29 5.23
C THR A 35 8.18 -5.01 5.51
N LEU A 36 6.92 -4.95 5.08
CA LEU A 36 6.00 -3.88 5.37
C LEU A 36 4.80 -4.45 6.13
N ARG A 37 4.71 -4.13 7.42
CA ARG A 37 3.67 -4.63 8.32
C ARG A 37 2.74 -3.50 8.74
N SER A 38 1.47 -3.64 8.39
CA SER A 38 0.39 -2.72 8.77
C SER A 38 -0.40 -3.33 9.93
N GLU A 39 -0.24 -2.77 11.12
CA GLU A 39 -0.87 -3.25 12.36
C GLU A 39 -2.07 -2.38 12.69
N SER A 40 -3.24 -2.97 12.91
CA SER A 40 -4.42 -2.24 13.38
C SER A 40 -5.15 -3.03 14.46
N THR A 41 -6.10 -2.38 15.15
CA THR A 41 -6.95 -3.02 16.17
C THR A 41 -7.79 -4.18 15.63
N LEU A 42 -8.03 -4.22 14.31
CA LEU A 42 -8.87 -5.25 13.68
C LEU A 42 -8.05 -6.35 13.01
N LYS A 43 -6.95 -5.99 12.34
CA LYS A 43 -6.15 -6.93 11.56
C LYS A 43 -4.73 -6.42 11.38
N THR A 44 -3.77 -7.34 11.43
CA THR A 44 -2.40 -7.10 10.98
C THR A 44 -2.22 -7.70 9.59
N ASN A 45 -1.64 -6.93 8.67
CA ASN A 45 -1.25 -7.40 7.34
C ASN A 45 0.26 -7.21 7.16
N THR A 46 0.95 -8.23 6.67
CA THR A 46 2.40 -8.18 6.41
C THR A 46 2.62 -8.52 4.96
N ILE A 47 3.35 -7.66 4.25
CA ILE A 47 3.89 -7.99 2.92
C ILE A 47 5.40 -8.07 3.02
N GLU A 48 5.97 -8.99 2.25
CA GLU A 48 7.40 -9.18 2.14
C GLU A 48 7.78 -9.15 0.66
N PHE A 49 8.81 -8.40 0.30
CA PHE A 49 9.22 -8.25 -1.09
C PHE A 49 10.72 -8.00 -1.22
N THR A 50 11.25 -8.35 -2.39
CA THR A 50 12.58 -7.94 -2.84
C THR A 50 12.39 -6.90 -3.95
N PRO A 51 13.12 -5.76 -3.94
CA PRO A 51 13.01 -4.77 -4.99
C PRO A 51 13.24 -5.38 -6.37
N ASP A 52 12.50 -4.90 -7.36
CA ASP A 52 12.54 -5.35 -8.77
C ASP A 52 12.13 -6.81 -9.01
N VAL A 53 11.62 -7.51 -8.00
CA VAL A 53 11.03 -8.86 -8.11
C VAL A 53 9.51 -8.77 -7.94
N GLU A 54 8.77 -9.33 -8.89
CA GLU A 54 7.31 -9.42 -8.80
C GLU A 54 6.91 -10.53 -7.82
N PHE A 55 5.88 -10.27 -7.01
CA PHE A 55 5.34 -11.22 -6.04
C PHE A 55 3.81 -11.22 -6.03
N ASP A 56 3.23 -12.35 -5.65
CA ASP A 56 1.81 -12.50 -5.38
C ASP A 56 1.46 -11.98 -3.98
N ASP A 57 0.37 -11.23 -3.89
CA ASP A 57 -0.16 -10.70 -2.63
C ASP A 57 -1.70 -10.79 -2.61
N LYS A 58 -2.27 -10.62 -1.43
CA LYS A 58 -3.71 -10.64 -1.20
C LYS A 58 -4.12 -9.40 -0.44
N THR A 59 -5.00 -8.60 -1.04
CA THR A 59 -5.54 -7.41 -0.38
C THR A 59 -6.33 -7.80 0.88
N ALA A 60 -6.52 -6.85 1.81
CA ALA A 60 -7.21 -7.11 3.07
C ALA A 60 -8.65 -7.65 2.89
N ASP A 61 -9.31 -7.28 1.78
CA ASP A 61 -10.64 -7.74 1.36
C ASP A 61 -10.62 -9.03 0.51
N GLY A 62 -9.45 -9.63 0.32
CA GLY A 62 -9.30 -10.98 -0.21
C GLY A 62 -9.06 -11.09 -1.72
N ARG A 63 -8.81 -10.00 -2.43
CA ARG A 63 -8.50 -10.01 -3.87
C ARG A 63 -7.03 -10.38 -4.08
N GLU A 64 -6.80 -11.27 -5.04
CA GLU A 64 -5.47 -11.66 -5.49
C GLU A 64 -4.90 -10.59 -6.42
N ILE A 65 -3.65 -10.22 -6.15
CA ILE A 65 -2.92 -9.19 -6.86
C ILE A 65 -1.48 -9.63 -7.08
N LYS A 66 -0.84 -9.07 -8.11
CA LYS A 66 0.61 -9.14 -8.30
C LYS A 66 1.19 -7.75 -8.13
N THR A 67 2.32 -7.65 -7.45
CA THR A 67 2.99 -6.37 -7.19
C THR A 67 4.48 -6.48 -7.48
N ILE A 68 5.04 -5.42 -8.04
CA ILE A 68 6.49 -5.19 -8.08
C ILE A 68 6.80 -3.85 -7.41
N VAL A 69 7.82 -3.83 -6.58
CA VAL A 69 8.28 -2.60 -5.90
C VAL A 69 9.62 -2.20 -6.47
N ARG A 70 9.75 -0.95 -6.89
CA ARG A 70 10.99 -0.39 -7.42
C ARG A 70 11.46 0.80 -6.61
N PHE A 71 12.76 0.89 -6.37
CA PHE A 71 13.36 2.07 -5.77
C PHE A 71 13.78 3.05 -6.86
N LYS A 72 13.14 4.21 -6.93
CA LYS A 72 13.46 5.27 -7.90
C LYS A 72 13.43 6.62 -7.22
N ASN A 73 14.48 7.41 -7.40
CA ASN A 73 14.55 8.81 -6.92
C ASN A 73 14.22 8.99 -5.43
N GLY A 74 14.69 8.06 -4.57
CA GLY A 74 14.42 8.13 -3.13
C GLY A 74 13.01 7.69 -2.71
N ALA A 75 12.22 7.14 -3.64
CA ALA A 75 10.86 6.69 -3.40
C ALA A 75 10.67 5.21 -3.79
N TRP A 76 9.70 4.56 -3.15
CA TRP A 76 9.22 3.24 -3.52
C TRP A 76 8.02 3.37 -4.44
N GLU A 77 8.12 2.85 -5.65
CA GLU A 77 7.03 2.74 -6.59
C GLU A 77 6.50 1.31 -6.56
N HIS A 78 5.30 1.12 -6.03
CA HIS A 78 4.57 -0.15 -6.04
C HIS A 78 3.65 -0.13 -7.26
N THR A 79 3.94 -0.96 -8.26
CA THR A 79 3.02 -1.21 -9.38
C THR A 79 2.26 -2.48 -9.09
N THR A 80 0.94 -2.40 -8.97
CA THR A 80 0.08 -3.53 -8.60
C THR A 80 -1.01 -3.75 -9.64
N ARG A 81 -1.27 -5.01 -9.97
CA ARG A 81 -2.33 -5.42 -10.88
C ARG A 81 -3.19 -6.53 -10.28
N ASP A 82 -4.50 -6.47 -10.49
CA ASP A 82 -5.41 -7.56 -10.16
C ASP A 82 -5.58 -8.58 -11.29
N LYS A 83 -6.24 -9.70 -11.00
CA LYS A 83 -6.50 -10.76 -12.00
C LYS A 83 -7.37 -10.32 -13.19
N HIS A 84 -8.02 -9.16 -13.11
CA HIS A 84 -8.87 -8.60 -14.17
C HIS A 84 -8.13 -7.55 -15.00
N GLY A 85 -6.84 -7.33 -14.75
CA GLY A 85 -6.02 -6.37 -15.47
C GLY A 85 -6.13 -4.94 -14.96
N LYS A 86 -6.86 -4.68 -13.87
CA LYS A 86 -6.88 -3.35 -13.25
C LYS A 86 -5.55 -3.10 -12.56
N GLU A 87 -4.93 -1.96 -12.87
CA GLU A 87 -3.61 -1.59 -12.39
C GLU A 87 -3.65 -0.25 -11.65
N TRP A 88 -2.83 -0.13 -10.61
CA TRP A 88 -2.58 1.12 -9.91
C TRP A 88 -1.11 1.22 -9.49
N ILE A 89 -0.67 2.47 -9.32
CA ILE A 89 0.67 2.80 -8.85
C ILE A 89 0.53 3.48 -7.50
N ALA A 90 1.28 2.99 -6.51
CA ALA A 90 1.43 3.64 -5.22
C ALA A 90 2.88 4.05 -4.98
N THR A 91 3.13 5.34 -4.82
CA THR A 91 4.45 5.91 -4.56
C THR A 91 4.58 6.26 -3.09
N ARG A 92 5.59 5.69 -2.43
CA ARG A 92 5.90 5.87 -1.01
C ARG A 92 7.22 6.60 -0.85
N TYR A 93 7.23 7.70 -0.11
CA TYR A 93 8.42 8.53 0.13
C TYR A 93 8.34 9.24 1.48
N ILE A 94 9.44 9.85 1.91
CA ILE A 94 9.46 10.77 3.05
C ILE A 94 9.26 12.18 2.50
N ASN A 95 8.21 12.88 2.95
CA ASN A 95 7.95 14.26 2.54
C ASN A 95 8.85 15.25 3.29
N ASP A 96 8.76 16.52 2.91
CA ASP A 96 9.45 17.66 3.53
C ASP A 96 9.19 17.81 5.03
N GLN A 97 8.05 17.32 5.53
CA GLN A 97 7.70 17.30 6.96
C GLN A 97 8.27 16.10 7.72
N GLY A 98 9.09 15.26 7.08
CA GLY A 98 9.60 14.03 7.67
C GLY A 98 8.53 12.94 7.89
N GLN A 99 7.36 13.08 7.27
CA GLN A 99 6.29 12.09 7.32
C GLN A 99 6.44 11.10 6.17
N GLN A 100 6.04 9.86 6.40
CA GLN A 100 5.96 8.89 5.33
C GLN A 100 4.67 9.15 4.54
N GLN A 101 4.80 9.63 3.31
CA GLN A 101 3.72 9.92 2.37
C GLN A 101 3.51 8.75 1.39
N LEU A 102 2.24 8.43 1.12
CA LEU A 102 1.80 7.42 0.17
C LEU A 102 0.79 8.07 -0.79
N ASP A 103 1.18 8.14 -2.06
CA ASP A 103 0.37 8.66 -3.16
C ASP A 103 -0.04 7.53 -4.07
N ILE A 104 -1.32 7.44 -4.41
CA ILE A 104 -1.89 6.34 -5.19
C ILE A 104 -2.61 6.90 -6.40
N THR A 105 -2.36 6.32 -7.57
CA THR A 105 -3.05 6.62 -8.83
C THR A 105 -3.62 5.34 -9.44
N CYS A 106 -4.91 5.35 -9.75
CA CYS A 106 -5.62 4.28 -10.47
C CYS A 106 -6.49 4.92 -11.55
N GLY A 107 -6.03 4.88 -12.81
CA GLY A 107 -6.67 5.66 -13.89
C GLY A 107 -6.69 7.16 -13.56
N SER A 108 -7.87 7.77 -13.56
CA SER A 108 -8.06 9.18 -13.18
C SER A 108 -8.19 9.40 -11.67
N VAL A 109 -8.30 8.34 -10.86
CA VAL A 109 -8.52 8.44 -9.42
C VAL A 109 -7.19 8.57 -8.69
N LYS A 110 -7.08 9.61 -7.85
CA LYS A 110 -5.94 9.84 -6.96
C LYS A 110 -6.34 9.70 -5.50
N ALA A 111 -5.44 9.18 -4.68
CA ALA A 111 -5.60 9.11 -3.24
C ALA A 111 -4.27 9.29 -2.53
N HIS A 112 -4.31 9.88 -1.34
CA HIS A 112 -3.14 10.18 -0.54
C HIS A 112 -3.34 9.66 0.89
N ARG A 113 -2.27 9.23 1.54
CA ARG A 113 -2.21 8.89 2.96
C ARG A 113 -0.82 9.19 3.50
N TRP A 114 -0.73 9.63 4.74
CA TRP A 114 0.55 9.85 5.40
C TRP A 114 0.58 9.22 6.79
N PHE A 115 1.80 8.99 7.28
CA PHE A 115 2.09 8.46 8.61
C PHE A 115 3.17 9.33 9.27
N LYS A 116 2.96 9.66 10.55
CA LYS A 116 4.00 10.23 11.40
C LYS A 116 4.84 9.10 11.97
N ARG A 117 6.15 9.30 12.04
CA ARG A 117 7.04 8.40 12.77
C ARG A 117 6.60 8.35 14.23
N VAL A 118 6.53 7.15 14.78
CA VAL A 118 6.29 6.90 16.20
C VAL A 118 7.55 6.22 16.75
N GLU A 119 7.99 6.67 17.92
CA GLU A 119 9.10 6.06 18.67
C GLU A 119 8.63 4.78 19.38
#